data_AF-A0AAW5QVB9-F1
#
_entry.id   AF-A0AAW5QVB9-F1
#
_cell.length_a   1.000
_cell.length_b   1.000
_cell.length_c   1.000
_cell.angle_alpha   90.00
_cell.angle_beta   90.00
_cell.angle_gamma   90.00
#
_symmetry.space_group_name_H-M   'P 1'
#
loop_
_entity.id
_entity.type
_entity.pdbx_description
1 polymer ?
#
loop_
_entity_poly.entity_id
_entity_poly.type
_entity_poly.pdbx_seq_one_letter_code
_entity_poly.pdbx_strand_id
1 'polypeptide(L)' 'VNDITKETPACFEPSLDYVEVKAPRFAFETFPGADGTLTTTMKSVGEAMSIGRTFTEAFGKVLRSLETKSAGFWTG' A
#
# COMPACT_ATOMS: atom_id res chain seq x y z
N VAL A 1 -1.20 8.67 -30.33
CA VAL A 1 -0.63 7.42 -29.75
C VAL A 1 0.20 7.82 -28.54
N ASN A 2 0.29 7.02 -27.48
CA ASN A 2 0.98 7.41 -26.25
C ASN A 2 2.51 7.44 -26.44
N ASP A 3 3.20 8.28 -25.66
CA ASP A 3 4.64 8.53 -25.81
C ASP A 3 5.53 7.37 -25.36
N ILE A 4 4.99 6.44 -24.56
CA ILE A 4 5.74 5.32 -23.96
C ILE A 4 5.83 4.15 -24.92
N THR A 5 4.68 3.64 -25.34
CA THR A 5 4.55 2.42 -26.16
C THR A 5 4.45 2.74 -27.65
N LYS A 6 4.00 3.95 -28.01
CA LYS A 6 3.71 4.34 -29.41
C LYS A 6 2.78 3.38 -30.17
N GLU A 7 2.02 2.55 -29.46
CA GLU A 7 1.08 1.57 -30.03
C GLU A 7 -0.38 1.94 -29.73
N THR A 8 -0.71 2.22 -28.47
CA THR A 8 -2.07 2.55 -28.03
C THR A 8 -2.20 4.04 -27.66
N PRO A 9 -3.38 4.67 -27.77
CA PRO A 9 -3.58 6.02 -27.24
C PRO A 9 -3.57 6.03 -25.70
N ALA A 10 -3.30 7.18 -25.07
CA ALA A 10 -3.40 7.33 -23.61
C ALA A 10 -4.85 7.51 -23.12
N CYS A 11 -5.79 7.79 -24.04
CA CYS A 11 -7.21 7.95 -23.74
C CYS A 11 -7.92 6.57 -23.73
N PHE A 12 -7.67 5.79 -22.69
CA PHE A 12 -8.37 4.54 -22.42
C PHE A 12 -8.46 4.32 -20.91
N GLU A 13 -9.32 3.39 -20.49
CA GLU A 13 -9.39 2.94 -19.11
C GLU A 13 -8.51 1.70 -18.93
N PRO A 14 -7.46 1.74 -18.09
CA PRO A 14 -6.66 0.56 -17.81
C PRO A 14 -7.50 -0.54 -17.15
N SER A 15 -7.37 -1.76 -17.66
CA SER A 15 -7.93 -2.95 -17.01
C SER A 15 -6.80 -3.67 -16.28
N LEU A 16 -6.97 -3.90 -14.98
CA LEU A 16 -6.00 -4.57 -14.12
C LEU A 16 -6.41 -6.03 -13.92
N ASP A 17 -5.52 -6.96 -14.23
CA ASP A 17 -5.68 -8.41 -14.04
C ASP A 17 -5.03 -8.89 -12.74
N TYR A 18 -4.86 -7.98 -11.78
CA TYR A 18 -4.26 -8.19 -10.47
C TYR A 18 -4.94 -7.31 -9.42
N VAL A 19 -4.66 -7.63 -8.15
CA VAL A 19 -5.08 -6.84 -7.00
C VAL A 19 -3.89 -6.05 -6.48
N GLU A 20 -4.08 -4.75 -6.30
CA GLU A 20 -3.14 -3.87 -5.62
C GLU A 20 -3.66 -3.55 -4.21
N VAL A 21 -2.77 -3.59 -3.22
CA VAL A 21 -3.10 -3.21 -1.85
C VAL A 21 -2.09 -2.19 -1.35
N LYS A 22 -2.61 -1.08 -0.82
CA LYS A 22 -1.86 -0.03 -0.15
C LYS A 22 -2.11 -0.08 1.36
N ALA A 23 -1.04 0.02 2.15
CA ALA A 23 -1.12 0.12 3.60
C ALA A 23 -0.32 1.33 4.11
N PRO A 24 -0.88 2.16 5.01
CA PRO A 24 -0.17 3.27 5.61
C PRO A 24 0.88 2.81 6.64
N ARG A 25 2.01 3.50 6.71
CA ARG A 25 3.00 3.37 7.80
C ARG A 25 2.83 4.53 8.78
N PHE A 26 2.63 4.21 10.05
CA PHE A 26 2.60 5.17 11.15
C PHE A 26 3.91 5.10 11.94
N ALA A 27 4.31 6.17 12.62
CA ALA A 27 5.49 6.17 13.49
C ALA A 27 5.15 6.82 14.84
N PHE A 28 4.08 6.34 15.50
CA PHE A 28 3.62 6.88 16.78
C PHE A 28 4.65 6.72 17.90
N GLU A 29 5.55 5.73 17.79
CA GLU A 29 6.69 5.53 18.68
C GLU A 29 7.61 6.76 18.79
N THR A 30 7.65 7.59 17.75
CA THR A 30 8.43 8.85 17.73
C THR A 30 7.73 9.98 18.48
N PHE A 31 6.42 9.86 18.75
CA PHE A 31 5.57 10.91 19.33
C PHE A 31 4.74 10.39 20.53
N PRO A 32 5.37 10.14 21.69
CA PRO A 32 4.72 9.47 22.84
C PRO A 32 3.53 10.24 23.45
N GLY A 33 3.43 11.55 23.23
CA GLY A 33 2.28 12.36 23.67
C GLY A 33 1.16 12.50 22.63
N ALA A 34 1.34 11.93 21.43
CA ALA A 34 0.34 12.01 20.37
C ALA A 34 -0.72 10.92 20.54
N ASP A 35 -1.98 11.29 20.28
CA ASP A 35 -3.07 10.34 20.19
C ASP A 35 -2.92 9.48 18.92
N GLY A 36 -2.78 8.16 19.11
CA GLY A 36 -2.66 7.17 18.04
C GLY A 36 -3.97 6.84 17.31
N THR A 37 -5.11 7.36 17.78
CA THR A 37 -6.42 7.08 17.18
C THR A 37 -6.51 7.65 15.76
N LEU A 38 -6.98 6.84 14.81
CA LEU A 38 -7.14 7.28 13.42
C LEU A 38 -8.37 8.20 13.31
N THR A 39 -8.20 9.30 12.58
CA THR A 39 -9.26 10.28 12.32
C THR A 39 -9.24 10.66 10.84
N THR A 40 -10.06 11.63 10.44
CA THR A 40 -10.07 12.19 9.08
C THR A 40 -8.77 12.94 8.74
N THR A 41 -7.97 13.33 9.74
CA THR A 41 -6.68 13.97 9.55
C THR A 41 -5.57 12.95 9.40
N MET A 42 -4.71 13.13 8.39
CA MET A 42 -3.60 12.23 8.10
C MET A 42 -2.58 12.21 9.24
N LYS A 43 -2.25 10.99 9.72
CA LYS A 43 -1.20 10.73 10.73
C LYS A 43 -0.10 9.77 10.23
N SER A 44 -0.25 9.21 9.05
CA SER A 44 0.73 8.30 8.43
C SER A 44 1.94 9.08 7.92
N VAL A 45 3.14 8.52 8.09
CA VAL A 45 4.41 9.10 7.63
C VAL A 45 4.83 8.57 6.26
N GLY A 46 4.18 7.52 5.78
CA GLY A 46 4.42 6.92 4.48
C GLY A 46 3.42 5.81 4.17
N GLU A 47 3.69 5.07 3.11
CA GLU A 47 2.86 3.99 2.62
C GLU A 47 3.69 2.90 1.95
N ALA A 48 3.21 1.66 2.04
CA ALA A 48 3.69 0.55 1.24
C ALA A 48 2.57 0.13 0.28
N MET A 49 2.97 -0.34 -0.90
CA MET A 49 2.08 -0.84 -1.93
C MET A 49 2.59 -2.21 -2.39
N SER A 50 1.68 -3.13 -2.68
CA SER A 50 2.05 -4.39 -3.30
C SER A 50 0.97 -4.91 -4.24
N ILE A 51 1.40 -5.72 -5.20
CA ILE A 51 0.58 -6.33 -6.24
C ILE A 51 0.56 -7.84 -6.05
N GLY A 52 -0.60 -8.48 -6.24
CA GLY A 52 -0.78 -9.93 -6.22
C GLY A 52 -1.93 -10.38 -7.12
N ARG A 53 -1.97 -11.66 -7.48
CA ARG A 53 -3.08 -12.22 -8.28
C ARG A 53 -4.35 -12.42 -7.45
N THR A 54 -4.24 -12.38 -6.13
CA THR A 54 -5.36 -12.43 -5.19
C THR A 54 -5.19 -11.40 -4.09
N PHE A 55 -6.29 -11.02 -3.43
CA PHE A 55 -6.25 -10.11 -2.29
C PHE A 55 -5.34 -10.62 -1.17
N THR A 56 -5.41 -11.91 -0.81
CA THR A 56 -4.60 -12.48 0.27
C THR A 56 -3.10 -12.41 -0.03
N GLU A 57 -2.71 -12.64 -1.28
CA GLU A 57 -1.31 -12.53 -1.70
C GLU A 57 -0.80 -11.08 -1.58
N ALA A 58 -1.52 -10.12 -2.16
CA ALA A 58 -1.15 -8.71 -2.10
C ALA A 58 -1.16 -8.21 -0.65
N PHE A 59 -2.18 -8.54 0.13
CA PHE A 59 -2.27 -8.15 1.53
C PHE A 59 -1.13 -8.74 2.38
N GLY A 60 -0.76 -10.00 2.17
CA GLY A 60 0.39 -10.60 2.85
C GLY A 60 1.71 -9.92 2.50
N LYS A 61 1.91 -9.56 1.22
CA LYS A 61 3.10 -8.86 0.73
C LYS A 61 3.20 -7.46 1.34
N VAL A 62 2.13 -6.66 1.29
CA VAL A 62 2.16 -5.29 1.80
C VAL A 62 2.47 -5.24 3.30
N LEU A 63 1.89 -6.16 4.09
CA LEU A 63 2.12 -6.18 5.54
C LEU A 63 3.55 -6.51 5.91
N ARG A 64 4.21 -7.42 5.17
CA ARG A 64 5.64 -7.69 5.35
C ARG A 64 6.50 -6.49 4.93
N SER A 65 6.07 -5.73 3.93
CA SER A 65 6.78 -4.57 3.39
C SER A 65 6.60 -3.28 4.21
N LEU A 66 5.84 -3.30 5.32
CA LEU A 66 5.67 -2.13 6.19
C LEU A 66 6.88 -1.83 7.09
N GLU A 67 7.97 -2.61 7.01
CA GLU A 67 9.19 -2.44 7.82
C GLU A 67 8.87 -2.36 9.33
N THR A 68 7.94 -3.20 9.77
CA THR A 68 7.57 -3.38 11.18
C THR A 68 8.13 -4.70 11.72
N LYS A 69 8.00 -4.93 13.03
CA LYS A 69 8.43 -6.20 13.64
C LYS A 69 7.63 -7.41 13.14
N SER A 70 6.42 -7.20 12.64
CA SER A 70 5.59 -8.26 12.06
C SER A 70 6.04 -8.58 10.64
N ALA A 71 6.23 -9.86 10.35
CA ALA A 71 6.64 -10.35 9.02
C ALA A 71 5.46 -10.64 8.07
N GLY A 72 4.22 -10.42 8.50
CA GLY A 72 2.99 -10.62 7.73
C GLY A 72 1.75 -10.67 8.63
N PHE A 73 0.58 -10.87 8.02
CA PHE A 73 -0.71 -10.88 8.74
C PHE A 73 -0.78 -11.94 9.86
N TRP A 74 -0.17 -13.10 9.64
CA TRP A 74 -0.24 -14.25 10.55
C TRP A 74 0.91 -14.30 11.56
N THR A 75 1.79 -13.30 11.56
CA THR A 75 2.96 -13.28 12.44
C THR A 75 2.73 -12.26 13.55
N GLY A 76 2.23 -12.74 14.67
CA GLY A 76 1.99 -12.00 15.91
C GLY A 76 2.18 -12.92 17.09
#